data_AF-A0A5J5G3H3-F1
#
_entry.id   AF-A0A5J5G3H3-F1
#
_cell.length_a   1.000
_cell.length_b   1.000
_cell.length_c   1.000
_cell.angle_alpha   90.00
_cell.angle_beta   90.00
_cell.angle_gamma   90.00
#
_symmetry.space_group_name_H-M   'P 1'
#
loop_
_entity.id
_entity.type
_entity.pdbx_description
1 polymer ?
#
loop_
_entity_poly.entity_id
_entity_poly.type
_entity_poly.pdbx_seq_one_letter_code
_entity_poly.pdbx_strand_id
1 'polypeptide(L)'
;MNLDEISKEIEKLKYHIKILGESIDYHNHPVESLILSMDWDEKDINRAHDIFEKYDNKLEKKDKIEWSDFENELKDEFGIGYQTVKQITLAFYNNHQWTDVCYGYAMSFEPYTPIEFHQITRKNK
;
A
#
# COMPACT_ATOMS: atom_id res chain seq x y z
N MET A 1 15.22 34.10 12.12
CA MET A 1 15.43 32.70 11.77
C MET A 1 15.84 32.65 10.31
N ASN A 2 17.03 32.15 10.00
CA ASN A 2 17.51 32.05 8.62
C ASN A 2 17.08 30.72 7.96
N LEU A 3 17.29 30.58 6.65
CA LEU A 3 16.89 29.37 5.91
C LEU A 3 17.57 28.09 6.42
N ASP A 4 18.80 28.19 6.92
CA ASP A 4 19.54 27.04 7.46
C ASP A 4 18.95 26.57 8.80
N GLU A 5 18.58 27.52 9.66
CA GLU A 5 17.88 27.25 10.92
C GLU A 5 16.50 26.63 10.68
N ILE A 6 15.74 27.13 9.69
CA ILE A 6 14.44 26.55 9.31
C ILE A 6 14.62 25.11 8.82
N SER A 7 15.62 24.87 7.97
CA SER A 7 15.88 23.53 7.41
C SER A 7 16.22 22.52 8.51
N LYS A 8 17.04 22.92 9.49
CA LYS A 8 17.37 22.08 10.65
C LYS A 8 16.15 21.74 11.51
N GLU A 9 15.26 22.69 11.74
CA GLU A 9 14.02 22.42 12.49
C GLU A 9 13.06 21.52 11.70
N ILE A 10 12.98 21.64 10.36
CA ILE A 10 12.19 20.72 9.53
C ILE A 10 12.74 19.30 9.60
N GLU A 11 14.06 19.10 9.48
CA GLU A 11 14.67 17.77 9.58
C GLU A 11 14.42 17.14 10.96
N LYS A 12 14.50 17.94 12.02
CA LYS A 12 14.18 17.50 13.37
C LYS A 12 12.70 17.10 13.52
N LEU A 13 11.78 17.85 12.92
CA LEU A 13 10.35 17.51 12.90
C LEU A 13 10.09 16.22 12.11
N LYS A 14 10.68 16.08 10.92
CA LYS A 14 10.59 14.84 10.12
C LYS A 14 11.08 13.63 10.90
N TYR A 15 12.21 13.76 11.60
CA TYR A 15 12.73 12.70 12.45
C TYR A 15 11.76 12.33 13.59
N HIS A 16 11.21 13.31 14.30
CA HIS A 16 10.22 13.04 15.35
C HIS A 16 8.94 12.38 14.81
N ILE A 17 8.46 12.81 13.63
CA ILE A 17 7.30 12.21 12.96
C ILE A 17 7.61 10.76 12.59
N LYS A 18 8.81 10.46 12.09
CA LYS A 18 9.22 9.08 11.81
C LYS A 18 9.16 8.19 13.05
N ILE A 19 9.71 8.66 14.17
CA ILE A 19 9.66 7.93 15.46
C ILE A 19 8.22 7.73 15.93
N LEU A 20 7.35 8.74 15.75
CA LEU A 20 5.92 8.60 16.06
C LEU A 20 5.24 7.59 15.12
N GLY A 21 5.58 7.60 13.83
CA GLY A 21 5.07 6.65 12.84
C GLY A 21 5.39 5.20 13.19
N GLU A 22 6.59 4.93 13.72
CA GLU A 22 7.00 3.61 14.22
C GLU A 22 6.17 3.16 15.43
N SER A 23 5.52 4.09 16.15
CA SER A 23 4.64 3.78 17.29
C SER A 23 3.17 3.61 16.93
N ILE A 24 2.79 3.86 15.67
CA ILE A 24 1.40 3.70 15.22
C ILE A 24 1.06 2.23 15.20
N ASP A 25 -0.11 1.92 15.76
CA ASP A 25 -0.69 0.59 15.71
C ASP A 25 -1.16 0.26 14.29
N TYR A 26 -0.30 -0.42 13.53
CA TYR A 26 -0.60 -0.91 12.18
C TYR A 26 -1.88 -1.75 12.12
N HIS A 27 -2.25 -2.44 13.21
CA HIS A 27 -3.46 -3.24 13.21
C HIS A 27 -4.73 -2.39 13.11
N ASN A 28 -4.72 -1.21 13.73
CA ASN A 28 -5.85 -0.30 13.77
C ASN A 28 -5.77 0.82 12.72
N HIS A 29 -4.56 1.16 12.24
CA HIS A 29 -4.30 2.25 11.30
C HIS A 29 -3.34 1.84 10.16
N PRO A 30 -3.65 0.79 9.38
CA PRO A 30 -2.72 0.20 8.43
C PRO A 30 -2.31 1.14 7.27
N VAL A 31 -3.23 1.99 6.79
CA VAL A 31 -2.94 2.93 5.69
C VAL A 31 -2.15 4.14 6.20
N GLU A 32 -2.46 4.67 7.38
CA GLU A 32 -1.70 5.76 7.99
C GLU A 32 -0.27 5.32 8.34
N SER A 33 -0.11 4.12 8.89
CA SER A 33 1.21 3.51 9.08
C SER A 33 1.97 3.36 7.76
N LEU A 34 1.30 2.90 6.69
CA LEU A 34 1.90 2.81 5.36
C LEU A 34 2.39 4.19 4.88
N ILE A 35 1.53 5.20 4.90
CA ILE A 35 1.85 6.57 4.45
C ILE A 35 3.11 7.09 5.15
N LEU A 36 3.17 6.95 6.48
CA LEU A 36 4.32 7.41 7.26
C LEU A 36 5.59 6.60 7.00
N SER A 37 5.48 5.28 6.84
CA SER A 37 6.62 4.43 6.53
C SER A 37 7.21 4.71 5.14
N MET A 38 6.36 5.15 4.20
CA MET A 38 6.72 5.42 2.81
C MET A 38 7.09 6.88 2.56
N ASP A 39 6.98 7.75 3.56
CA ASP A 39 7.08 9.23 3.43
C ASP A 39 6.16 9.77 2.32
N TRP A 40 4.96 9.18 2.20
CA TRP A 40 3.98 9.52 1.18
C TRP A 40 3.26 10.82 1.50
N ASP A 41 3.04 11.63 0.46
CA ASP A 41 2.12 12.75 0.50
C ASP A 41 0.71 12.35 0.00
N GLU A 42 -0.19 13.34 -0.06
CA GLU A 42 -1.56 13.14 -0.53
C GLU A 42 -1.62 12.63 -1.99
N LYS A 43 -0.69 13.07 -2.84
CA LYS A 43 -0.67 12.64 -4.25
C LYS A 43 -0.18 11.21 -4.36
N ASP A 44 0.77 10.80 -3.53
CA ASP A 44 1.25 9.41 -3.49
C ASP A 44 0.12 8.43 -3.16
N ILE A 45 -0.63 8.70 -2.10
CA ILE A 45 -1.76 7.82 -1.73
C ILE A 45 -2.87 7.84 -2.78
N ASN A 46 -3.16 8.99 -3.38
CA ASN A 46 -4.15 9.08 -4.47
C ASN A 46 -3.72 8.27 -5.69
N ARG A 47 -2.44 8.30 -6.08
CA ARG A 47 -1.92 7.47 -7.17
C ARG A 47 -2.02 5.98 -6.86
N ALA A 48 -1.83 5.58 -5.60
CA ALA A 48 -2.08 4.21 -5.19
C ALA A 48 -3.57 3.87 -5.37
N HIS A 49 -4.49 4.73 -4.91
CA HIS A 49 -5.92 4.54 -5.13
C HIS A 49 -6.29 4.44 -6.61
N ASP A 50 -5.74 5.30 -7.49
CA ASP A 50 -6.01 5.27 -8.93
C ASP A 50 -5.63 3.92 -9.55
N ILE A 51 -4.50 3.34 -9.14
CA ILE A 51 -4.08 2.01 -9.59
C ILE A 51 -5.09 0.97 -9.11
N PHE A 52 -5.46 0.95 -7.83
CA PHE A 52 -6.43 -0.04 -7.36
C PHE A 52 -7.81 0.13 -8.03
N GLU A 53 -8.30 1.36 -8.19
CA GLU A 53 -9.56 1.68 -8.86
C GLU A 53 -9.55 1.20 -10.32
N LYS A 54 -8.43 1.34 -11.04
CA LYS A 54 -8.29 0.83 -12.41
C LYS A 54 -8.52 -0.68 -12.49
N TYR A 55 -8.03 -1.45 -11.52
CA TYR A 55 -8.20 -2.91 -11.51
C TYR A 55 -9.56 -3.33 -10.96
N ASP A 56 -10.13 -2.57 -10.04
CA ASP A 56 -11.50 -2.76 -9.56
C ASP A 56 -12.50 -2.61 -10.72
N ASN A 57 -12.36 -1.56 -11.52
CA ASN A 57 -13.14 -1.34 -12.74
C ASN A 57 -13.00 -2.50 -13.75
N LYS A 58 -11.82 -3.13 -13.86
CA LYS A 58 -11.62 -4.31 -14.72
C LYS A 58 -12.36 -5.52 -14.17
N LEU A 59 -12.37 -5.73 -12.84
CA LEU A 59 -13.13 -6.80 -12.19
C LEU A 59 -14.63 -6.63 -12.44
N GLU A 60 -15.17 -5.41 -12.25
CA GLU A 60 -16.58 -5.11 -12.49
C GLU A 60 -17.02 -5.41 -13.94
N LYS A 61 -16.16 -5.08 -14.90
CA LYS A 61 -16.38 -5.34 -16.34
C LYS A 61 -16.16 -6.81 -16.73
N LYS A 62 -15.65 -7.64 -15.80
CA LYS A 62 -15.24 -9.03 -16.04
C LYS A 62 -14.16 -9.14 -17.10
N ASP A 63 -13.31 -8.13 -17.19
CA ASP A 63 -12.14 -8.16 -18.05
C ASP A 63 -11.11 -9.15 -17.51
N LYS A 64 -10.31 -9.73 -18.42
CA LYS A 64 -9.18 -10.57 -18.01
C LYS A 64 -8.13 -9.67 -17.36
N ILE A 65 -7.71 -10.01 -16.15
CA ILE A 65 -6.67 -9.29 -15.41
C ILE A 65 -5.40 -10.13 -15.37
N GLU A 66 -4.30 -9.56 -15.85
CA GLU A 66 -2.96 -10.06 -15.60
C GLU A 66 -2.42 -9.39 -14.33
N TRP A 67 -2.38 -10.14 -13.23
CA TRP A 67 -2.00 -9.60 -11.92
C TRP A 67 -0.53 -9.20 -11.82
N SER A 68 0.32 -9.71 -12.72
CA SER A 68 1.69 -9.20 -12.90
C SER A 68 1.71 -7.74 -13.34
N ASP A 69 0.73 -7.30 -14.12
CA ASP A 69 0.66 -5.90 -14.56
C ASP A 69 0.33 -4.99 -13.39
N PHE A 70 -0.57 -5.43 -12.49
CA PHE A 70 -0.91 -4.69 -11.27
C PHE A 70 0.32 -4.53 -10.36
N GLU A 71 1.05 -5.64 -10.17
CA GLU A 71 2.28 -5.63 -9.38
C GLU A 71 3.33 -4.70 -9.99
N ASN A 72 3.55 -4.77 -11.30
CA ASN A 72 4.53 -3.94 -11.98
C ASN A 72 4.13 -2.46 -12.00
N GLU A 73 2.84 -2.14 -12.17
CA GLU A 73 2.36 -0.74 -12.14
C GLU A 73 2.63 -0.10 -10.77
N LEU A 74 2.41 -0.81 -9.66
CA LEU A 74 2.79 -0.33 -8.32
C LEU A 74 4.31 -0.18 -8.16
N LYS A 75 5.10 -1.13 -8.66
CA LYS A 75 6.56 -1.06 -8.59
C LYS A 75 7.11 0.13 -9.36
N ASP A 76 6.61 0.34 -10.57
CA ASP A 76 7.09 1.39 -11.47
C ASP A 76 6.64 2.78 -10.98
N GLU A 77 5.41 2.90 -10.48
CA GLU A 77 4.88 4.18 -9.97
C GLU A 77 5.64 4.67 -8.73
N PHE A 78 5.97 3.77 -7.80
CA PHE A 78 6.59 4.13 -6.52
C PHE A 78 8.08 3.82 -6.43
N GLY A 79 8.69 3.20 -7.44
CA GLY A 79 10.08 2.74 -7.41
C GLY A 79 10.33 1.68 -6.33
N ILE A 80 9.35 0.81 -6.08
CA ILE A 80 9.36 -0.13 -4.96
C ILE A 80 9.60 -1.58 -5.40
N GLY A 81 9.93 -2.44 -4.43
CA GLY A 81 10.06 -3.87 -4.63
C GLY A 81 8.78 -4.65 -4.33
N TYR A 82 8.80 -5.94 -4.66
CA TYR A 82 7.70 -6.88 -4.41
C TYR A 82 7.23 -6.91 -2.95
N GLN A 83 8.15 -6.85 -1.98
CA GLN A 83 7.77 -6.88 -0.56
C GLN A 83 6.94 -5.66 -0.16
N THR A 84 7.25 -4.49 -0.71
CA THR A 84 6.49 -3.26 -0.47
C THR A 84 5.12 -3.33 -1.16
N VAL A 85 5.03 -3.92 -2.36
CA VAL A 85 3.72 -4.18 -3.00
C VAL A 85 2.83 -5.01 -2.09
N LYS A 86 3.36 -6.08 -1.48
CA LYS A 86 2.59 -6.87 -0.50
C LYS A 86 2.12 -6.01 0.68
N GLN A 87 2.99 -5.17 1.24
CA GLN A 87 2.64 -4.31 2.37
C GLN A 87 1.50 -3.34 2.00
N ILE A 88 1.55 -2.76 0.80
CA ILE A 88 0.49 -1.89 0.28
C ILE A 88 -0.82 -2.67 0.15
N THR A 89 -0.81 -3.84 -0.51
CA THR A 89 -1.99 -4.70 -0.66
C THR A 89 -2.59 -5.07 0.70
N LEU A 90 -1.76 -5.47 1.66
CA LEU A 90 -2.20 -5.83 3.00
C LEU A 90 -2.77 -4.64 3.76
N ALA A 91 -2.15 -3.46 3.62
CA ALA A 91 -2.61 -2.26 4.29
C ALA A 91 -4.01 -1.85 3.82
N PHE A 92 -4.22 -1.80 2.49
CA PHE A 92 -5.54 -1.51 1.93
C PHE A 92 -6.58 -2.56 2.32
N TYR A 93 -6.24 -3.85 2.25
CA TYR A 93 -7.16 -4.92 2.64
C TYR A 93 -7.57 -4.83 4.11
N ASN A 94 -6.60 -4.61 5.01
CA ASN A 94 -6.85 -4.48 6.44
C ASN A 94 -7.63 -3.20 6.78
N ASN A 95 -7.54 -2.17 5.94
CA ASN A 95 -8.36 -0.96 6.03
C ASN A 95 -9.74 -1.11 5.37
N HIS A 96 -10.12 -2.31 4.92
CA HIS A 96 -11.37 -2.58 4.20
C HIS A 96 -11.53 -1.80 2.89
N GLN A 97 -10.43 -1.48 2.22
CA GLN A 97 -10.40 -0.80 0.93
C GLN A 97 -9.96 -1.77 -0.17
N TRP A 98 -10.57 -1.65 -1.35
CA TRP A 98 -10.24 -2.42 -2.55
C TRP A 98 -10.17 -3.94 -2.33
N THR A 99 -11.08 -4.46 -1.49
CA THR A 99 -11.00 -5.84 -0.99
C THR A 99 -11.01 -6.87 -2.11
N ASP A 100 -11.75 -6.62 -3.18
CA ASP A 100 -11.85 -7.53 -4.33
C ASP A 100 -10.56 -7.53 -5.17
N VAL A 101 -9.94 -6.37 -5.36
CA VAL A 101 -8.63 -6.24 -6.01
C VAL A 101 -7.55 -6.93 -5.17
N CYS A 102 -7.52 -6.66 -3.86
CA CYS A 102 -6.59 -7.32 -2.94
C CYS A 102 -6.77 -8.84 -2.94
N TYR A 103 -8.01 -9.32 -2.96
CA TYR A 103 -8.33 -10.74 -3.05
C TYR A 103 -7.89 -11.35 -4.38
N GLY A 104 -8.22 -10.69 -5.50
CA GLY A 104 -7.83 -11.15 -6.83
C GLY A 104 -6.32 -11.26 -6.98
N TYR A 105 -5.57 -10.25 -6.55
CA TYR A 105 -4.12 -10.29 -6.53
C TYR A 105 -3.57 -11.39 -5.60
N ALA A 106 -4.11 -11.53 -4.39
CA ALA A 106 -3.68 -12.59 -3.47
C ALA A 106 -3.93 -14.01 -4.04
N MET A 107 -5.06 -14.22 -4.71
CA MET A 107 -5.43 -15.48 -5.33
C MET A 107 -4.60 -15.81 -6.57
N SER A 108 -3.95 -14.82 -7.21
CA SER A 108 -3.10 -15.07 -8.38
C SER A 108 -1.85 -15.90 -8.06
N PHE A 109 -1.52 -16.06 -6.78
CA PHE A 109 -0.39 -16.86 -6.31
C PHE A 109 -0.76 -18.31 -5.99
N GLU A 110 -2.04 -18.69 -6.00
CA GLU A 110 -2.45 -20.07 -5.72
C GLU A 110 -1.82 -21.05 -6.75
N PRO A 111 -1.36 -22.23 -6.32
CA PRO A 111 -1.48 -22.81 -4.97
C PRO A 111 -0.36 -22.41 -3.99
N TYR A 112 0.56 -21.54 -4.41
CA TYR A 112 1.76 -21.14 -3.65
C TYR A 112 1.62 -19.75 -3.03
N THR A 113 0.45 -19.49 -2.44
CA THR A 113 0.12 -18.20 -1.84
C THR A 113 1.09 -17.85 -0.70
N PRO A 114 1.70 -16.65 -0.73
CA PRO A 114 2.51 -16.16 0.38
C PRO A 114 1.77 -16.19 1.71
N ILE A 115 2.48 -16.51 2.79
CA ILE A 115 1.85 -16.71 4.10
C ILE A 115 1.06 -15.50 4.58
N GLU A 116 1.52 -14.30 4.23
CA GLU A 116 0.88 -13.04 4.61
C GLU A 116 -0.48 -12.85 3.94
N PHE A 117 -0.65 -13.39 2.73
CA PHE A 117 -1.90 -13.31 1.97
C PHE A 117 -2.94 -14.36 2.38
N HIS A 118 -2.59 -15.32 3.24
CA HIS A 118 -3.59 -16.25 3.77
C HIS A 118 -4.72 -15.55 4.53
N GLN A 119 -4.47 -14.38 5.13
CA GLN A 119 -5.53 -13.59 5.77
C GLN A 119 -6.56 -13.05 4.76
N ILE A 120 -6.18 -12.95 3.50
CA ILE A 120 -7.03 -12.56 2.37
C ILE A 120 -7.70 -13.82 1.80
N THR A 121 -6.90 -14.81 1.39
CA THR A 121 -7.40 -15.96 0.61
C THR A 121 -8.22 -16.96 1.43
N ARG A 122 -8.03 -17.03 2.77
CA ARG A 122 -8.75 -17.98 3.64
C ARG A 122 -9.98 -17.39 4.31
N LYS A 123 -10.09 -16.06 4.44
CA LYS A 123 -11.26 -15.40 5.04
C LYS A 123 -12.45 -15.32 4.07
N ASN A 124 -12.18 -15.32 2.77
CA ASN A 124 -13.19 -15.23 1.71
C ASN A 124 -13.63 -16.61 1.16
N LYS A 125 -13.51 -17.68 1.96
CA LYS A 125 -14.02 -19.02 1.63
C LYS A 125 -15.32 -19.33 2.37
#